data_AF-A0A9E1Y4G9-F1
#
_entry.id   AF-A0A9E1Y4G9-F1
#
_cell.length_a   1.000
_cell.length_b   1.000
_cell.length_c   1.000
_cell.angle_alpha   90.00
_cell.angle_beta   90.00
_cell.angle_gamma   90.00
#
_symmetry.space_group_name_H-M   'P 1'
#
loop_
_entity.id
_entity.type
_entity.pdbx_description
1 polymer ?
#
loop_
_entity_poly.entity_id
_entity_poly.type
_entity_poly.pdbx_seq_one_letter_code
_entity_poly.pdbx_strand_id
1 'polypeptide(L)'
;YFNQDYGPGQYRGIYLQDNEHVREVFTSWMKPFDDLGMTTIGSQSVGSTDHIPFDRAGLPAFQFLQDRVGGTGGHTNLDFYDTIPIEDIKKNAVIVASFVYHTAMLDQLLPKKKK
;
A
#
# COMPACT_ATOMS: atom_id res chain seq x y z
N TYR A 1 7.99 -0.59 -5.84
CA TYR A 1 7.78 -1.58 -4.77
C TYR A 1 6.50 -1.21 -4.03
N PHE A 2 5.57 -2.15 -3.85
CA PHE A 2 4.34 -1.91 -3.09
C PHE A 2 4.33 -2.85 -1.89
N ASN A 3 4.40 -2.31 -0.67
CA ASN A 3 4.53 -3.08 0.55
C ASN A 3 3.18 -3.43 1.16
N GLN A 4 3.09 -4.67 1.66
CA GLN A 4 1.99 -5.18 2.46
C GLN A 4 2.54 -5.82 3.73
N ASP A 5 2.40 -5.15 4.87
CA ASP A 5 3.09 -5.55 6.12
C ASP A 5 2.50 -4.94 7.40
N TYR A 6 1.42 -4.14 7.31
CA TYR A 6 0.78 -3.57 8.51
C TYR A 6 -0.35 -4.45 9.06
N GLY A 7 -0.32 -5.74 8.72
CA GLY A 7 -1.30 -6.75 9.13
C GLY A 7 -2.24 -7.16 7.99
N PRO A 8 -3.34 -7.87 8.30
CA PRO A 8 -4.31 -8.37 7.33
C PRO A 8 -5.50 -7.42 7.06
N GLY A 9 -5.65 -6.35 7.84
CA GLY A 9 -6.78 -5.44 7.72
C GLY A 9 -6.89 -4.76 6.36
N GLN A 10 -8.11 -4.31 6.03
CA GLN A 10 -8.46 -3.72 4.74
C GLN A 10 -7.58 -2.51 4.40
N TYR A 11 -7.21 -2.38 3.12
CA TYR A 11 -6.60 -1.17 2.60
C TYR A 11 -7.57 0.02 2.68
N ARG A 12 -7.05 1.12 3.20
CA ARG A 12 -7.73 2.42 3.27
C ARG A 12 -7.09 3.47 2.38
N GLY A 13 -5.90 3.20 1.88
CA GLY A 13 -5.12 4.18 1.14
C GLY A 13 -3.70 3.73 0.85
N ILE A 14 -2.88 4.68 0.39
CA ILE A 14 -1.44 4.49 0.18
C ILE A 14 -0.62 5.69 0.65
N TYR A 15 0.54 5.41 1.24
CA TYR A 15 1.55 6.40 1.59
C TYR A 15 2.50 6.63 0.41
N LEU A 16 2.67 7.89 0.02
CA LEU A 16 3.47 8.29 -1.14
C LEU A 16 4.97 8.26 -0.88
N GLN A 17 5.42 8.06 0.36
CA GLN A 17 6.84 8.15 0.73
C GLN A 17 7.48 9.48 0.29
N ASP A 18 6.78 10.59 0.53
CA ASP A 18 7.12 11.96 0.09
C ASP A 18 7.17 12.17 -1.44
N ASN A 19 6.77 11.17 -2.24
CA ASN A 19 6.73 11.28 -3.70
C ASN A 19 5.40 11.86 -4.19
N GLU A 20 5.18 13.15 -4.00
CA GLU A 20 3.95 13.84 -4.42
C GLU A 20 3.67 13.75 -5.93
N HIS A 21 4.69 13.50 -6.75
CA HIS A 21 4.55 13.38 -8.20
C HIS A 21 3.68 12.21 -8.66
N VAL A 22 3.46 11.20 -7.82
CA VAL A 22 2.57 10.06 -8.14
C VAL A 22 1.12 10.27 -7.68
N ARG A 23 0.80 11.37 -7.00
CA ARG A 23 -0.53 11.60 -6.39
C ARG A 23 -1.67 11.45 -7.39
N GLU A 24 -1.59 12.12 -8.53
CA GLU A 24 -2.66 12.08 -9.54
C GLU A 24 -2.84 10.68 -10.13
N VAL A 25 -1.73 9.99 -10.42
CA VAL A 25 -1.73 8.61 -10.92
C VAL A 25 -2.42 7.68 -9.92
N PHE A 26 -2.03 7.73 -8.65
CA PHE A 26 -2.62 6.87 -7.63
C PHE A 26 -4.06 7.24 -7.31
N THR A 27 -4.41 8.53 -7.33
CA THR A 27 -5.81 8.96 -7.21
C THR A 27 -6.67 8.34 -8.30
N SER A 28 -6.20 8.34 -9.55
CA SER A 28 -6.91 7.71 -10.66
C SER A 28 -7.03 6.18 -10.50
N TRP A 29 -5.99 5.51 -10.03
CA TRP A 29 -6.00 4.05 -9.84
C TRP A 29 -6.84 3.60 -8.65
N MET A 30 -6.97 4.45 -7.64
CA MET A 30 -7.79 4.17 -6.45
C MET A 30 -9.27 4.35 -6.70
N LYS A 31 -9.66 5.24 -7.61
CA LYS A 31 -11.08 5.61 -7.83
C LYS A 31 -12.04 4.43 -8.06
N PRO A 32 -11.70 3.38 -8.82
CA PRO A 32 -12.57 2.21 -8.96
C PRO A 32 -12.81 1.40 -7.67
N PHE A 33 -12.06 1.70 -6.60
CA PHE A 33 -12.08 0.98 -5.31
C PHE A 33 -12.63 1.85 -4.16
N ASP A 34 -13.31 2.96 -4.47
CA ASP A 34 -13.94 3.82 -3.46
C ASP A 34 -15.00 3.05 -2.64
N ASP A 35 -15.74 2.15 -3.29
CA ASP A 35 -16.72 1.25 -2.66
C ASP A 35 -16.05 0.17 -1.78
N LEU A 36 -14.79 -0.16 -2.07
CA LEU A 36 -13.91 -0.97 -1.23
C LEU A 36 -13.16 -0.12 -0.19
N GLY A 37 -13.51 1.16 0.00
CA GLY A 37 -12.96 2.03 1.05
C GLY A 37 -11.50 2.44 0.86
N MET A 38 -10.94 2.29 -0.35
CA MET A 38 -9.57 2.71 -0.71
C MET A 38 -9.54 4.19 -1.11
N THR A 39 -9.66 5.09 -0.13
CA THR A 39 -9.97 6.51 -0.39
C THR A 39 -8.89 7.49 0.06
N THR A 40 -7.86 7.04 0.77
CA THR A 40 -6.88 7.92 1.43
C THR A 40 -5.55 7.96 0.68
N ILE A 41 -5.02 9.16 0.44
CA ILE A 41 -3.62 9.34 0.01
C ILE A 41 -2.87 10.09 1.10
N GLY A 42 -1.91 9.41 1.73
CA GLY A 42 -1.01 10.01 2.72
C GLY A 42 0.30 10.46 2.08
N SER A 43 0.72 11.70 2.28
CA SER A 43 2.03 12.18 1.81
C SER A 43 3.20 11.55 2.58
N GLN A 44 2.94 11.12 3.82
CA GLN A 44 3.92 10.69 4.80
C GLN A 44 4.87 9.60 4.27
N SER A 45 6.15 9.76 4.60
CA SER A 45 7.11 8.66 4.60
C SER A 45 7.03 7.87 5.90
N VAL A 46 7.07 6.55 5.78
CA VAL A 46 7.04 5.61 6.92
C VAL A 46 8.27 4.72 6.85
N GLY A 47 8.66 4.11 7.97
CA GLY A 47 9.90 3.34 8.10
C GLY A 47 9.70 1.85 8.39
N SER A 48 10.81 1.21 8.78
CA SER A 48 10.85 -0.10 9.47
C SER A 48 10.27 -1.31 8.71
N THR A 49 10.21 -1.22 7.38
CA THR A 49 9.60 -2.23 6.50
C THR A 49 10.44 -2.41 5.22
N ASP A 50 10.11 -3.40 4.41
CA ASP A 50 10.94 -3.84 3.28
C ASP A 50 10.98 -2.87 2.10
N HIS A 51 10.07 -1.88 2.01
CA HIS A 51 10.12 -0.88 0.93
C HIS A 51 11.23 0.15 1.12
N ILE A 52 11.77 0.29 2.34
CA ILE A 52 12.72 1.34 2.71
C ILE A 52 14.04 1.29 1.93
N PRO A 53 14.71 0.13 1.76
CA PRO A 53 15.92 0.06 0.96
C PRO A 53 15.70 0.48 -0.50
N PHE A 54 14.53 0.16 -1.08
CA PHE A 54 14.18 0.57 -2.45
C PHE A 54 13.96 2.07 -2.54
N ASP A 55 13.21 2.65 -1.59
CA ASP A 55 12.99 4.10 -1.52
C ASP A 55 14.32 4.86 -1.40
N ARG A 56 15.22 4.40 -0.51
CA ARG A 56 16.56 4.98 -0.32
C ARG A 56 17.46 4.85 -1.55
N ALA A 57 17.28 3.81 -2.36
CA ALA A 57 17.95 3.67 -3.65
C ALA A 57 17.37 4.59 -4.74
N GLY A 58 16.33 5.37 -4.44
CA GLY A 58 15.65 6.25 -5.38
C GLY A 58 14.67 5.51 -6.30
N LEU A 59 14.22 4.31 -5.92
CA LEU A 59 13.18 3.58 -6.62
C LEU A 59 11.81 3.92 -6.00
N PRO A 60 10.76 4.15 -6.80
CA PRO A 60 9.41 4.33 -6.26
C PRO A 60 9.00 3.13 -5.42
N ALA A 61 8.78 3.37 -4.13
CA ALA A 61 8.49 2.34 -3.15
C ALA A 61 7.45 2.90 -2.17
N PHE A 62 6.41 2.14 -1.86
CA PHE A 62 5.20 2.65 -1.21
C PHE A 62 4.66 1.64 -0.20
N GLN A 63 3.95 2.13 0.81
CA GLN A 63 3.27 1.34 1.84
C GLN A 63 1.77 1.59 1.76
N PHE A 64 0.96 0.53 1.71
CA PHE A 64 -0.49 0.69 1.85
C PHE A 64 -0.88 1.06 3.28
N LEU A 65 -1.90 1.92 3.42
CA LEU A 65 -2.58 2.19 4.68
C LEU A 65 -3.57 1.07 4.94
N GLN A 66 -3.56 0.53 6.15
CA GLN A 66 -4.38 -0.63 6.53
C GLN A 66 -5.13 -0.38 7.83
N ASP A 67 -6.32 -0.97 7.93
CA ASP A 67 -7.02 -1.08 9.19
C ASP A 67 -6.22 -1.90 10.20
N ARG A 68 -6.32 -1.52 11.47
CA ARG A 68 -5.69 -2.22 12.59
C ARG A 68 -6.62 -3.34 13.09
N VAL A 69 -7.00 -4.27 12.22
CA VAL A 69 -7.89 -5.40 12.52
C VAL A 69 -7.24 -6.70 12.06
N GLY A 70 -7.17 -7.68 12.97
CA GLY A 70 -6.27 -8.82 12.81
C GLY A 70 -4.80 -8.36 12.83
N GLY A 71 -3.86 -9.15 13.34
CA GLY A 71 -2.44 -8.78 13.30
C GLY A 71 -2.01 -7.57 14.15
N THR A 72 -2.88 -6.99 14.99
CA THR A 72 -2.46 -6.04 16.05
C THR A 72 -1.63 -6.72 17.13
N GLY A 73 -1.70 -8.05 17.20
CA GLY A 73 -0.86 -8.91 18.02
C GLY A 73 0.47 -9.27 17.38
N GLY A 74 0.90 -8.62 16.28
CA GLY A 74 2.19 -8.89 15.66
C GLY A 74 3.32 -8.94 16.70
N HIS A 75 4.17 -9.97 16.61
CA HIS A 75 5.22 -10.27 17.58
C HIS A 75 4.73 -10.59 19.01
N THR A 76 3.49 -11.07 19.15
CA THR A 76 2.94 -11.58 20.41
C THR A 76 2.35 -12.97 20.21
N ASN A 77 2.05 -13.66 21.30
CA ASN A 77 1.34 -14.93 21.28
C ASN A 77 -0.16 -14.78 20.92
N LEU A 78 -0.60 -13.60 20.45
CA LEU A 78 -1.96 -13.36 19.95
C LEU A 78 -2.02 -13.27 18.42
N ASP A 79 -0.90 -13.46 17.73
CA ASP A 79 -0.82 -13.45 16.26
C ASP A 79 -1.22 -14.81 15.67
N PHE A 80 -2.52 -15.08 15.66
CA PHE A 80 -3.09 -16.33 15.16
C PHE A 80 -3.75 -16.16 13.80
N TYR A 81 -3.73 -17.24 13.02
CA TYR A 81 -4.42 -17.35 11.73
C TYR A 81 -5.90 -16.95 11.81
N ASP A 82 -6.58 -17.35 12.90
CA ASP A 82 -8.01 -17.10 13.10
C ASP A 82 -8.37 -15.61 13.23
N THR A 83 -7.37 -14.75 13.44
CA THR A 83 -7.56 -13.30 13.51
C THR A 83 -7.62 -12.62 12.13
N ILE A 84 -7.38 -13.36 11.05
CA ILE A 84 -7.33 -12.82 9.69
C ILE A 84 -8.75 -12.58 9.14
N PRO A 85 -9.14 -11.33 8.85
CA PRO A 85 -10.39 -11.03 8.16
C PRO A 85 -10.28 -11.40 6.68
N ILE A 86 -10.74 -12.60 6.32
CA ILE A 86 -10.61 -13.15 4.95
C ILE A 86 -11.21 -12.23 3.87
N GLU A 87 -12.32 -11.56 4.15
CA GLU A 87 -12.93 -10.64 3.19
C GLU A 87 -12.05 -9.41 2.91
N ASP A 88 -11.28 -8.95 3.89
CA ASP A 88 -10.36 -7.84 3.71
C ASP A 88 -9.13 -8.26 2.92
N ILE A 89 -8.62 -9.48 3.17
CA ILE A 89 -7.52 -10.06 2.38
C ILE A 89 -7.91 -10.16 0.90
N LYS A 90 -9.14 -10.58 0.58
CA LYS A 90 -9.61 -10.64 -0.82
C LYS A 90 -9.63 -9.26 -1.48
N LYS A 91 -10.15 -8.23 -0.79
CA LYS A 91 -10.15 -6.85 -1.30
C LYS A 91 -8.73 -6.34 -1.50
N ASN A 92 -7.85 -6.58 -0.54
CA ASN A 92 -6.44 -6.19 -0.60
C ASN A 92 -5.74 -6.83 -1.79
N ALA A 93 -5.99 -8.12 -2.05
CA ALA A 93 -5.44 -8.85 -3.20
C ALA A 93 -5.85 -8.22 -4.53
N VAL A 94 -7.13 -7.83 -4.69
CA VAL A 94 -7.61 -7.14 -5.89
C VAL A 94 -6.93 -5.79 -6.07
N ILE A 95 -6.83 -4.99 -5.01
CA ILE A 95 -6.23 -3.65 -5.05
C ILE A 95 -4.74 -3.74 -5.39
N VAL A 96 -3.95 -4.57 -4.70
CA VAL A 96 -2.51 -4.67 -4.98
C VAL A 96 -2.25 -5.24 -6.38
N ALA A 97 -3.05 -6.22 -6.83
CA ALA A 97 -2.95 -6.75 -8.18
C ALA A 97 -3.21 -5.67 -9.23
N SER A 98 -4.21 -4.81 -9.01
CA SER A 98 -4.51 -3.67 -9.89
C SER A 98 -3.35 -2.67 -9.94
N PHE A 99 -2.80 -2.27 -8.79
CA PHE A 99 -1.63 -1.37 -8.74
C PHE A 99 -0.42 -1.94 -9.47
N VAL A 100 -0.13 -3.23 -9.26
CA VAL A 100 0.97 -3.91 -9.95
C VAL A 100 0.71 -3.98 -11.45
N TYR A 101 -0.49 -4.35 -11.87
CA TYR A 101 -0.88 -4.40 -13.27
C TYR A 101 -0.76 -3.03 -13.96
N HIS A 102 -1.36 -1.99 -13.37
CA HIS A 102 -1.25 -0.64 -13.92
C HIS A 102 0.20 -0.18 -14.01
N THR A 103 1.00 -0.41 -12.98
CA THR A 103 2.44 -0.05 -12.99
C THR A 103 3.20 -0.77 -14.10
N ALA A 104 2.92 -2.07 -14.32
CA ALA A 104 3.59 -2.88 -15.33
C ALA A 104 3.18 -2.48 -16.77
N MET A 105 1.99 -1.91 -16.94
CA MET A 105 1.43 -1.52 -18.24
C MET A 105 1.65 -0.05 -18.59
N LEU A 106 2.36 0.73 -17.75
CA LEU A 106 2.67 2.12 -18.07
C LEU A 106 3.70 2.23 -19.20
N ASP A 107 3.44 3.12 -20.16
CA ASP A 107 4.41 3.48 -21.21
C ASP A 107 5.63 4.23 -20.64
N GLN A 108 5.43 4.95 -19.53
CA GLN A 108 6.46 5.74 -18.85
C GLN A 108 6.63 5.29 -17.41
N LEU A 109 7.87 5.30 -16.93
CA LEU A 109 8.16 4.98 -15.54
C LEU A 109 7.42 5.92 -14.59
N LEU A 110 6.99 5.38 -13.44
CA LEU A 110 6.45 6.21 -12.37
C LEU A 110 7.46 7.31 -11.99
N PRO A 111 6.99 8.56 -11.80
CA PRO A 111 7.82 9.65 -11.32
C PRO A 111 8.56 9.26 -10.04
N LYS A 112 9.83 9.67 -9.94
CA LYS A 112 10.65 9.53 -8.74
C LYS A 112 10.59 10.82 -7.93
N LYS A 113 10.68 10.72 -6.60
CA LYS A 113 10.87 11.91 -5.76
C LYS A 113 12.23 12.55 -6.04
N LYS A 114 12.32 13.88 -5.91
CA LYS A 114 13.60 14.59 -6.00
C LYS A 114 14.52 14.16 -4.86
N LYS A 115 15.81 14.03 -5.15
CA LYS A 115 16.85 13.82 -4.14
C LYS A 115 17.05 15.07 -3.30
#